data_AF-A0AAD5AVW1-F1
#
_entry.id   AF-A0AAD5AVW1-F1
#
_cell.length_a   1.000
_cell.length_b   1.000
_cell.length_c   1.000
_cell.angle_alpha   90.00
_cell.angle_beta   90.00
_cell.angle_gamma   90.00
#
_symmetry.space_group_name_H-M   'P 1'
#
loop_
_entity.id
_entity.type
_entity.pdbx_description
1 polymer ?
#
loop_
_entity_poly.entity_id
_entity_poly.type
_entity_poly.pdbx_seq_one_letter_code
_entity_poly.pdbx_strand_id
1 'polypeptide(L)'
;MEVTYWDVIFGILQMWLCAVMGLIVFPAMFGVSLGFTDLYIKVLVKTLKWATRRIQRGQKKQLPAHLHNGIIQKNDGSMKEEIGELRRSHPKSLNGGDFMLSDVFYFCKKGIANIVEDEVTQRFTSEELASWNLLTRTNNNFHYISVRLTVIWGLGVFIRYCVLLPLRVTLAAIGLSWLVIGTTLVGLLPSSSVKEWLSDLIHITCYRICAKGLSAKIHYHNKENRPKKGGICVANHTSPIDVVILANDGCYAMVGQVHGGIMGVVQGAMVQSCPHVWFERSEIKDRHAVAKRLRDHVNDKTKLPILIFPEGTCINNTSVMMFKKGSFEIGATIYPVAIKYDPQFGDAFWNSAKYNMVSYLLRMMTSWAIVCNVWYLPPMNRLDGEDAVSFANRVKSAIARQGGLVDLSWDGGLKREKVKQSLKEEQQKMYSSMVVGED
;
A
#
# COMPACT_ATOMS: atom_id res chain seq x y z
N MET A 1 -36.12 -6.76 42.51
CA MET A 1 -35.69 -6.96 41.11
C MET A 1 -34.30 -7.58 41.16
N GLU A 2 -34.19 -8.86 40.84
CA GLU A 2 -32.88 -9.51 40.71
C GLU A 2 -32.21 -8.99 39.44
N VAL A 3 -31.00 -8.44 39.57
CA VAL A 3 -30.20 -8.03 38.43
C VAL A 3 -29.74 -9.30 37.72
N THR A 4 -30.20 -9.52 36.49
CA THR A 4 -29.83 -10.70 35.72
C THR A 4 -28.42 -10.54 35.14
N TYR A 5 -27.78 -11.66 34.80
CA TYR A 5 -26.49 -11.67 34.10
C TYR A 5 -26.51 -10.82 32.81
N TRP A 6 -27.65 -10.81 32.11
CA TRP A 6 -27.86 -10.01 30.90
C TRP A 6 -27.92 -8.50 31.18
N ASP A 7 -28.50 -8.09 32.32
CA ASP A 7 -28.53 -6.69 32.72
C ASP A 7 -27.12 -6.14 32.98
N VAL A 8 -26.25 -6.97 33.57
CA VAL A 8 -24.83 -6.62 33.79
C VAL A 8 -24.09 -6.49 32.45
N ILE A 9 -24.26 -7.44 31.54
CA ILE A 9 -23.65 -7.37 30.19
C ILE A 9 -24.12 -6.12 29.45
N PHE A 10 -25.43 -5.87 29.44
CA PHE A 10 -26.00 -4.72 28.78
C PHE A 10 -25.47 -3.42 29.36
N GLY A 11 -25.39 -3.31 30.69
CA GLY A 11 -24.79 -2.16 31.37
C GLY A 11 -23.33 -1.93 30.97
N ILE A 12 -22.51 -2.99 30.91
CA ILE A 12 -21.12 -2.90 30.46
C ILE A 12 -21.03 -2.44 29.00
N LEU A 13 -21.83 -3.02 28.11
CA LEU A 13 -21.87 -2.65 26.70
C LEU A 13 -22.31 -1.19 26.51
N GLN A 14 -23.32 -0.75 27.26
CA GLN A 14 -23.80 0.63 27.23
C GLN A 14 -22.73 1.59 27.71
N MET A 15 -22.07 1.32 28.84
CA MET A 15 -20.95 2.14 29.32
C MET A 15 -19.81 2.19 28.31
N TRP A 16 -19.47 1.06 27.70
CA TRP A 16 -18.46 0.99 26.64
C TRP A 16 -18.82 1.87 25.45
N LEU A 17 -20.04 1.76 24.93
CA LEU A 17 -20.51 2.57 23.81
C LEU A 17 -20.55 4.06 24.16
N CYS A 18 -21.03 4.43 25.34
CA CYS A 18 -21.02 5.82 25.82
C CYS A 18 -19.60 6.37 25.90
N ALA A 19 -18.64 5.59 26.42
CA ALA A 19 -17.24 5.99 26.49
C ALA A 19 -16.62 6.15 25.09
N VAL A 20 -16.86 5.21 24.17
CA VAL A 20 -16.38 5.30 22.78
C VAL A 20 -16.96 6.53 22.08
N MET A 21 -18.26 6.77 22.23
CA MET A 21 -18.94 7.90 21.63
C MET A 21 -18.41 9.24 22.18
N GLY A 22 -18.35 9.39 23.50
CA GLY A 22 -17.93 10.64 24.15
C GLY A 22 -16.43 10.93 24.02
N LEU A 23 -15.56 9.92 24.11
CA LEU A 23 -14.11 10.13 24.16
C LEU A 23 -13.42 10.03 22.79
N ILE A 24 -14.04 9.37 21.80
CA ILE A 24 -13.39 9.14 20.51
C ILE A 24 -14.22 9.70 19.37
N VAL A 25 -15.48 9.29 19.23
CA VAL A 25 -16.31 9.65 18.06
C VAL A 25 -16.63 11.14 18.07
N PHE A 26 -17.15 11.68 19.18
CA PHE A 26 -17.53 13.09 19.27
C PHE A 26 -16.35 14.04 19.03
N PRO A 27 -15.18 13.88 19.66
CA PRO A 27 -13.99 14.68 19.32
C PRO A 27 -13.58 14.56 17.85
N ALA A 28 -13.67 13.36 17.27
CA ALA A 28 -13.31 13.12 15.86
C ALA A 28 -14.20 13.91 14.87
N MET A 29 -15.48 14.14 15.19
CA MET A 29 -16.38 14.98 14.39
C MET A 29 -15.82 16.40 14.24
N PHE A 30 -15.28 16.96 15.31
CA PHE A 30 -14.68 18.30 15.32
C PHE A 30 -13.20 18.31 14.90
N GLY A 31 -12.64 17.16 14.53
CA GLY A 31 -11.22 17.03 14.18
C GLY A 31 -10.28 17.17 15.37
N VAL A 32 -10.80 17.04 16.59
CA VAL A 32 -10.05 17.12 17.85
C VAL A 32 -9.65 15.71 18.29
N SER A 33 -8.46 15.59 18.87
CA SER A 33 -7.97 14.34 19.46
C SER A 33 -7.58 14.61 20.91
N LEU A 34 -8.11 13.82 21.85
CA LEU A 34 -7.83 13.94 23.28
C LEU A 34 -6.40 13.50 23.69
N GLY A 35 -5.47 13.37 22.72
CA GLY A 35 -4.08 12.99 22.97
C GLY A 35 -3.82 11.52 23.35
N PHE A 36 -4.86 10.69 23.56
CA PHE A 36 -4.71 9.28 23.93
C PHE A 36 -3.84 8.49 22.93
N THR A 37 -4.06 8.69 21.63
CA THR A 37 -3.25 8.07 20.58
C THR A 37 -1.78 8.48 20.67
N ASP A 38 -1.49 9.75 20.98
CA ASP A 38 -0.11 10.24 21.10
C ASP A 38 0.61 9.65 22.30
N LEU A 39 -0.08 9.57 23.45
CA LEU A 39 0.45 8.93 24.64
C LEU A 39 0.71 7.44 24.38
N TYR A 40 -0.26 6.74 23.79
CA TYR A 40 -0.14 5.33 23.42
C TYR A 40 1.07 5.08 22.50
N ILE A 41 1.21 5.85 21.42
CA ILE A 41 2.35 5.74 20.49
C ILE A 41 3.67 6.03 21.20
N LYS A 42 3.74 7.05 22.06
CA LYS A 42 4.97 7.36 22.83
C LYS A 42 5.37 6.20 23.74
N VAL A 43 4.42 5.59 24.45
CA VAL A 43 4.66 4.43 25.31
C VAL A 43 5.13 3.24 24.47
N LEU A 44 4.43 2.95 23.37
CA LEU A 44 4.76 1.85 22.47
C LEU A 44 6.17 1.99 21.88
N VAL A 45 6.55 3.16 21.38
CA VAL A 45 7.91 3.42 20.86
C VAL A 45 8.97 3.17 21.92
N LYS A 46 8.74 3.60 23.18
CA LYS A 46 9.67 3.33 24.28
C LYS A 46 9.82 1.83 24.52
N THR A 47 8.71 1.08 24.54
CA THR A 47 8.70 -0.38 24.71
C THR A 47 9.41 -1.10 23.57
N LEU A 48 9.13 -0.73 22.32
CA LEU A 48 9.76 -1.33 21.13
C LEU A 48 11.27 -1.03 21.10
N LYS A 49 11.69 0.22 21.33
CA LYS A 49 13.12 0.58 21.41
C LYS A 49 13.85 -0.19 22.51
N TRP A 50 13.22 -0.37 23.67
CA TRP A 50 13.78 -1.17 24.74
C TRP A 50 13.93 -2.65 24.32
N ALA A 51 12.91 -3.22 23.67
CA ALA A 51 12.94 -4.60 23.19
C ALA A 51 14.04 -4.80 22.13
N THR A 52 14.13 -3.91 21.14
CA THR A 52 15.15 -3.96 20.08
C THR A 52 16.57 -3.91 20.65
N ARG A 53 16.86 -2.98 21.58
CA ARG A 53 18.19 -2.88 22.21
C ARG A 53 18.58 -4.18 22.93
N ARG A 54 17.61 -4.87 23.54
CA ARG A 54 17.85 -6.13 24.24
C ARG A 54 18.18 -7.27 23.28
N ILE A 55 17.48 -7.35 22.16
CA ILE A 55 17.74 -8.34 21.09
C ILE A 55 19.14 -8.16 20.53
N GLN A 56 19.51 -6.91 20.19
CA GLN A 56 20.84 -6.59 19.67
C GLN A 56 21.96 -6.96 20.66
N ARG A 57 21.74 -6.76 21.96
CA ARG A 57 22.68 -7.21 23.01
C ARG A 57 22.78 -8.74 23.10
N GLY A 58 21.69 -9.46 22.84
CA GLY A 58 21.68 -10.93 22.78
C GLY A 58 22.42 -11.46 21.56
N GLN A 59 22.19 -10.88 20.38
CA GLN A 59 22.83 -11.27 19.13
C GLN A 59 24.32 -10.96 19.11
N LYS A 60 24.76 -9.82 19.65
CA LYS A 60 26.19 -9.49 19.80
C LYS A 60 26.97 -10.50 20.65
N LYS A 61 26.29 -11.29 21.50
CA LYS A 61 26.91 -12.35 22.29
C LYS A 61 26.98 -13.70 21.55
N GLN A 62 26.32 -13.83 20.40
CA GLN A 62 26.16 -15.11 19.68
C GLN A 62 26.88 -15.16 18.32
N LEU A 63 27.42 -14.05 17.78
CA LEU A 63 28.02 -14.04 16.44
C LEU A 63 29.55 -14.23 16.48
N PRO A 64 30.13 -15.27 15.84
CA PRO A 64 31.54 -15.31 15.45
C PRO A 64 31.79 -14.36 14.26
N ALA A 65 33.04 -13.92 14.11
CA ALA A 65 33.46 -12.96 13.09
C ALA A 65 33.27 -13.49 11.64
N HIS A 66 32.72 -12.61 10.80
CA HIS A 66 32.80 -12.58 9.32
C HIS A 66 32.55 -13.88 8.54
N LEU A 67 31.35 -13.96 7.95
CA LEU A 67 31.15 -14.71 6.71
C LEU A 67 31.54 -13.80 5.54
N HIS A 68 32.47 -14.26 4.70
CA HIS A 68 32.89 -13.57 3.49
C HIS A 68 31.69 -13.44 2.55
N ASN A 69 31.27 -12.22 2.23
CA ASN A 69 30.32 -11.97 1.13
C ASN A 69 31.04 -12.31 -0.17
N GLY A 70 30.88 -13.54 -0.66
CA GLY A 70 31.21 -13.89 -2.04
C GLY A 70 30.27 -13.14 -2.95
N ILE A 71 30.70 -11.98 -3.44
CA ILE A 71 29.98 -11.21 -4.46
C ILE A 71 30.05 -12.02 -5.74
N ILE A 72 28.92 -12.57 -6.19
CA ILE A 72 28.76 -12.98 -7.58
C ILE A 72 28.87 -11.69 -8.39
N GLN A 73 30.03 -11.45 -9.00
CA GLN A 73 30.22 -10.29 -9.86
C GLN A 73 29.38 -10.48 -11.13
N LYS A 74 28.47 -9.53 -11.37
CA LYS A 74 27.71 -9.46 -12.60
C LYS A 74 28.66 -9.08 -13.73
N ASN A 75 28.88 -10.02 -14.66
CA ASN A 75 29.35 -9.67 -15.99
C ASN A 75 28.11 -9.29 -16.81
N ASP A 76 28.06 -8.07 -17.33
CA ASP A 76 27.03 -7.61 -18.29
C ASP A 76 27.29 -8.15 -19.71
N GLY A 77 28.01 -9.27 -19.81
CA GLY A 77 28.35 -9.90 -21.09
C GLY A 77 27.12 -10.48 -21.79
N SER A 78 27.19 -10.56 -23.11
CA SER A 78 26.14 -11.21 -23.89
C SER A 78 26.09 -12.72 -23.57
N MET A 79 24.93 -13.37 -23.78
CA MET A 79 24.79 -14.84 -23.61
C MET A 79 25.88 -15.59 -24.39
N LYS A 80 26.21 -15.10 -25.59
CA LYS A 80 27.25 -15.66 -26.46
C LYS A 80 28.64 -15.55 -25.87
N GLU A 81 28.96 -14.42 -25.24
CA GLU A 81 30.24 -14.22 -24.56
C GLU A 81 30.38 -15.15 -23.37
N GLU A 82 29.44 -15.12 -22.42
CA GLU A 82 29.52 -15.88 -21.16
C GLU A 82 29.56 -17.40 -21.41
N ILE A 83 28.73 -17.91 -22.31
CA ILE A 83 28.78 -19.32 -22.72
C ILE A 83 30.08 -19.61 -23.47
N GLY A 84 30.54 -18.69 -24.33
CA GLY A 84 31.85 -18.78 -24.99
C GLY A 84 33.00 -18.90 -23.98
N GLU A 85 32.96 -18.16 -22.87
CA GLU A 85 33.95 -18.26 -21.78
C GLU A 85 33.94 -19.64 -21.12
N LEU A 86 32.76 -20.17 -20.82
CA LEU A 86 32.61 -21.51 -20.22
C LEU A 86 33.19 -22.60 -21.13
N ARG A 87 33.03 -22.44 -22.45
CA ARG A 87 33.54 -23.39 -23.45
C ARG A 87 35.04 -23.27 -23.72
N ARG A 88 35.74 -22.20 -23.28
CA ARG A 88 37.18 -21.99 -23.55
C ARG A 88 38.10 -23.10 -23.03
N SER A 89 37.66 -23.86 -22.03
CA SER A 89 38.42 -24.97 -21.45
C SER A 89 38.36 -26.27 -22.26
N HIS A 90 37.52 -26.33 -23.30
CA HIS A 90 37.32 -27.53 -24.12
C HIS A 90 37.96 -27.36 -25.51
N PRO A 91 38.52 -28.43 -26.10
CA PRO A 91 39.04 -28.39 -27.46
C PRO A 91 37.94 -27.97 -28.43
N LYS A 92 38.22 -26.98 -29.29
CA LYS A 92 37.26 -26.53 -30.31
C LYS A 92 36.89 -27.71 -31.22
N SER A 93 35.61 -28.10 -31.23
CA SER A 93 35.05 -28.83 -32.36
C SER A 93 35.25 -27.99 -33.62
N LEU A 94 35.82 -28.58 -34.67
CA LEU A 94 36.13 -27.90 -35.93
C LEU A 94 34.89 -27.51 -36.75
N ASN A 95 33.71 -27.99 -36.38
CA ASN A 95 32.43 -27.57 -36.94
C ASN A 95 31.55 -27.09 -35.78
N GLY A 96 31.00 -25.87 -35.89
CA GLY A 96 30.22 -25.26 -34.83
C GLY A 96 29.04 -26.12 -34.35
N GLY A 97 28.52 -25.79 -33.17
CA GLY A 97 27.08 -25.97 -32.95
C GLY A 97 26.56 -27.08 -32.03
N ASP A 98 27.40 -27.80 -31.31
CA ASP A 98 26.86 -28.80 -30.37
C ASP A 98 26.52 -28.20 -29.00
N PHE A 99 25.41 -28.66 -28.43
CA PHE A 99 25.07 -28.44 -27.02
C PHE A 99 26.20 -28.97 -26.13
N MET A 100 26.68 -28.16 -25.19
CA MET A 100 27.62 -28.61 -24.17
C MET A 100 26.94 -28.65 -22.81
N LEU A 101 27.17 -29.71 -22.03
CA LEU A 101 26.61 -29.81 -20.68
C LEU A 101 27.03 -28.62 -19.79
N SER A 102 28.18 -28.01 -20.07
CA SER A 102 28.65 -26.78 -19.41
C SER A 102 27.72 -25.58 -19.59
N ASP A 103 26.95 -25.53 -20.68
CA ASP A 103 26.02 -24.43 -20.97
C ASP A 103 24.90 -24.35 -19.91
N VAL A 104 24.58 -25.48 -19.26
CA VAL A 104 23.62 -25.53 -18.15
C VAL A 104 24.08 -24.64 -16.99
N PHE A 105 25.38 -24.53 -16.72
CA PHE A 105 25.89 -23.68 -15.64
C PHE A 105 25.63 -22.19 -15.90
N TYR A 106 25.63 -21.74 -17.16
CA TYR A 106 25.22 -20.37 -17.50
C TYR A 106 23.77 -20.13 -17.09
N PHE A 107 22.84 -21.02 -17.46
CA PHE A 107 21.44 -20.87 -17.12
C PHE A 107 21.18 -21.02 -15.62
N CYS A 108 21.88 -21.92 -14.93
CA CYS A 108 21.82 -22.03 -13.47
C CYS A 108 22.33 -20.76 -12.79
N LYS A 109 23.48 -20.23 -13.22
CA LYS A 109 24.06 -18.97 -12.71
C LYS A 109 23.08 -17.81 -12.94
N LYS A 110 22.56 -17.64 -14.15
CA LYS A 110 21.57 -16.59 -14.47
C LYS A 110 20.27 -16.76 -13.70
N GLY A 111 19.79 -17.99 -13.53
CA GLY A 111 18.61 -18.28 -12.72
C GLY A 111 18.80 -17.88 -11.26
N ILE A 112 19.93 -18.25 -10.65
CA ILE A 112 20.28 -17.87 -9.28
C ILE A 112 20.45 -16.35 -9.17
N ALA A 113 21.19 -15.73 -10.09
CA ALA A 113 21.40 -14.28 -10.11
C ALA A 113 20.07 -13.52 -10.20
N ASN A 114 19.16 -13.93 -11.08
CA ASN A 114 17.83 -13.31 -11.22
C ASN A 114 16.97 -13.46 -9.95
N ILE A 115 17.13 -14.53 -9.17
CA ILE A 115 16.43 -14.70 -7.88
C ILE A 115 17.04 -13.78 -6.81
N VAL A 116 18.37 -13.71 -6.74
CA VAL A 116 19.11 -12.89 -5.77
C VAL A 116 18.88 -11.40 -6.04
N GLU A 117 18.86 -11.00 -7.31
CA GLU A 117 18.72 -9.62 -7.80
C GLU A 117 17.26 -9.29 -8.16
N ASP A 118 16.28 -9.99 -7.60
CA ASP A 118 14.87 -9.79 -7.93
C ASP A 118 14.34 -8.44 -7.40
N GLU A 119 14.38 -7.42 -8.25
CA GLU A 119 13.89 -6.08 -7.92
C GLU A 119 12.35 -5.96 -7.90
N VAL A 120 11.62 -6.96 -8.43
CA VAL A 120 10.19 -6.86 -8.70
C VAL A 120 9.39 -7.64 -7.65
N THR A 121 9.60 -8.96 -7.52
CA THR A 121 8.74 -9.79 -6.65
C THR A 121 8.93 -9.47 -5.18
N GLN A 122 10.13 -9.05 -4.77
CA GLN A 122 10.44 -8.57 -3.42
C GLN A 122 9.62 -7.34 -3.03
N ARG A 123 9.09 -6.58 -4.00
CA ARG A 123 8.21 -5.42 -3.73
C ARG A 123 6.77 -5.81 -3.46
N PHE A 124 6.42 -7.08 -3.65
CA PHE A 124 5.11 -7.65 -3.36
C PHE A 124 5.09 -8.57 -2.14
N THR A 125 6.16 -8.53 -1.33
CA THR A 125 6.24 -9.17 -0.03
C THR A 125 6.31 -8.12 1.08
N SER A 126 5.91 -8.52 2.28
CA SER A 126 6.02 -7.66 3.47
C SER A 126 7.46 -7.22 3.68
N GLU A 127 7.66 -5.94 4.02
CA GLU A 127 8.99 -5.39 4.33
C GLU A 127 9.58 -6.13 5.54
N GLU A 128 10.78 -6.68 5.38
CA GLU A 128 11.51 -7.31 6.49
C GLU A 128 12.17 -6.25 7.36
N LEU A 129 11.81 -6.25 8.64
CA LEU A 129 12.34 -5.29 9.60
C LEU A 129 13.65 -5.78 10.22
N ALA A 130 14.67 -4.92 10.21
CA ALA A 130 15.91 -5.16 10.97
C ALA A 130 15.68 -5.23 12.49
N SER A 131 14.57 -4.68 12.98
CA SER A 131 14.21 -4.66 14.40
C SER A 131 12.89 -5.36 14.67
N TRP A 132 12.83 -6.20 15.70
CA TRP A 132 11.59 -6.87 16.09
C TRP A 132 10.56 -5.88 16.67
N ASN A 133 9.36 -5.87 16.09
CA ASN A 133 8.21 -5.06 16.49
C ASN A 133 7.19 -5.83 17.36
N LEU A 134 7.56 -6.99 17.90
CA LEU A 134 6.67 -7.90 18.66
C LEU A 134 5.49 -8.45 17.84
N LEU A 135 5.50 -8.31 16.51
CA LEU A 135 4.56 -8.97 15.61
C LEU A 135 5.25 -10.17 14.96
N THR A 136 4.77 -11.37 15.25
CA THR A 136 5.38 -12.61 14.72
C THR A 136 5.24 -12.71 13.20
N ARG A 137 4.24 -12.07 12.60
CA ARG A 137 3.93 -12.14 11.17
C ARG A 137 4.79 -11.24 10.27
N THR A 138 5.61 -10.37 10.84
CA THR A 138 6.52 -9.46 10.12
C THR A 138 7.98 -9.83 10.37
N ASN A 139 8.23 -11.02 10.91
CA ASN A 139 9.58 -11.54 11.13
C ASN A 139 9.60 -13.02 10.74
N ASN A 140 10.28 -13.34 9.63
CA ASN A 140 10.37 -14.69 9.09
C ASN A 140 11.34 -15.59 9.90
N ASN A 141 12.25 -15.00 10.67
CA ASN A 141 13.29 -15.71 11.43
C ASN A 141 13.04 -15.62 12.95
N PHE A 142 11.87 -16.10 13.40
CA PHE A 142 11.57 -16.13 14.83
C PHE A 142 12.41 -17.21 15.54
N HIS A 143 13.47 -16.77 16.21
CA HIS A 143 14.16 -17.57 17.22
C HIS A 143 13.75 -17.09 18.61
N TYR A 144 13.57 -18.02 19.55
CA TYR A 144 13.35 -17.68 20.95
C TYR A 144 14.55 -16.87 21.47
N ILE A 145 14.30 -15.65 21.96
CA ILE A 145 15.37 -14.74 22.41
C ILE A 145 15.48 -14.72 23.95
N SER A 146 14.37 -14.58 24.68
CA SER A 146 14.36 -14.65 26.16
C SER A 146 12.96 -14.73 26.76
N VAL A 147 12.82 -15.33 27.96
CA VAL A 147 11.54 -15.43 28.71
C VAL A 147 10.87 -14.06 28.86
N ARG A 148 11.62 -13.02 29.25
CA ARG A 148 11.05 -11.68 29.49
C ARG A 148 10.46 -11.06 28.23
N LEU A 149 11.11 -11.27 27.08
CA LEU A 149 10.58 -10.82 25.78
C LEU A 149 9.34 -11.61 25.37
N THR A 150 9.29 -12.91 25.66
CA THR A 150 8.10 -13.75 25.44
C THR A 150 6.92 -13.30 26.30
N VAL A 151 7.15 -12.94 27.56
CA VAL A 151 6.11 -12.37 28.44
C VAL A 151 5.56 -11.06 27.88
N ILE A 152 6.44 -10.15 27.43
CA ILE A 152 6.02 -8.88 26.81
C ILE A 152 5.26 -9.13 25.50
N TRP A 153 5.71 -10.09 24.70
CA TRP A 153 4.99 -10.50 23.49
C TRP A 153 3.60 -11.05 23.82
N GLY A 154 3.48 -11.92 24.83
CA GLY A 154 2.21 -12.49 25.28
C GLY A 154 1.24 -11.42 25.80
N LEU A 155 1.74 -10.48 26.62
CA LEU A 155 0.98 -9.29 27.03
C LEU A 155 0.55 -8.46 25.82
N GLY A 156 1.42 -8.31 24.82
CA GLY A 156 1.12 -7.62 23.58
C GLY A 156 0.05 -8.31 22.73
N VAL A 157 0.01 -9.65 22.72
CA VAL A 157 -1.09 -10.41 22.12
C VAL A 157 -2.38 -10.13 22.88
N PHE A 158 -2.38 -10.23 24.21
CA PHE A 158 -3.56 -9.94 25.02
C PHE A 158 -4.11 -8.52 24.77
N ILE A 159 -3.26 -7.49 24.81
CA ILE A 159 -3.67 -6.11 24.55
C ILE A 159 -4.25 -5.96 23.13
N ARG A 160 -3.60 -6.51 22.11
CA ARG A 160 -4.05 -6.35 20.72
C ARG A 160 -5.38 -7.04 20.46
N TYR A 161 -5.60 -8.23 21.00
CA TYR A 161 -6.78 -9.04 20.69
C TYR A 161 -7.95 -8.84 21.66
N CYS A 162 -7.69 -8.58 22.94
CA CYS A 162 -8.74 -8.43 23.95
C CYS A 162 -9.12 -6.97 24.22
N VAL A 163 -8.27 -6.00 23.86
CA VAL A 163 -8.53 -4.56 24.11
C VAL A 163 -8.63 -3.78 22.81
N LEU A 164 -7.58 -3.81 21.97
CA LEU A 164 -7.55 -3.00 20.75
C LEU A 164 -8.54 -3.51 19.70
N LEU A 165 -8.57 -4.82 19.43
CA LEU A 165 -9.42 -5.37 18.38
C LEU A 165 -10.92 -5.10 18.62
N PRO A 166 -11.51 -5.34 19.82
CA PRO A 166 -12.90 -4.99 20.08
C PRO A 166 -13.19 -3.50 19.87
N LEU A 167 -12.33 -2.61 20.41
CA LEU A 167 -12.44 -1.17 20.22
C LEU A 167 -12.43 -0.77 18.74
N ARG A 168 -11.51 -1.34 17.97
CA ARG A 168 -11.36 -1.06 16.55
C ARG A 168 -12.52 -1.57 15.72
N VAL A 169 -13.06 -2.75 16.05
CA VAL A 169 -14.28 -3.27 15.43
C VAL A 169 -15.48 -2.38 15.75
N THR A 170 -15.65 -1.95 17.00
CA THR A 170 -16.71 -1.00 17.38
C THR A 170 -16.58 0.31 16.59
N LEU A 171 -15.38 0.89 16.51
CA LEU A 171 -15.15 2.13 15.76
C LEU A 171 -15.39 1.96 14.25
N ALA A 172 -14.94 0.86 13.65
CA ALA A 172 -15.18 0.58 12.24
C ALA A 172 -16.67 0.41 11.95
N ALA A 173 -17.42 -0.28 12.82
CA ALA A 173 -18.86 -0.43 12.69
C ALA A 173 -19.57 0.94 12.79
N ILE A 174 -19.21 1.77 13.78
CA ILE A 174 -19.77 3.13 13.92
C ILE A 174 -19.44 3.99 12.70
N GLY A 175 -18.19 3.99 12.23
CA GLY A 175 -17.76 4.79 11.09
C GLY A 175 -18.46 4.39 9.78
N LEU A 176 -18.58 3.09 9.51
CA LEU A 176 -19.27 2.59 8.33
C LEU A 176 -20.78 2.84 8.39
N SER A 177 -21.42 2.64 9.54
CA SER A 177 -22.84 2.96 9.73
C SER A 177 -23.10 4.45 9.58
N TRP A 178 -22.22 5.31 10.13
CA TRP A 178 -22.28 6.76 9.96
C TRP A 178 -22.19 7.16 8.49
N LEU A 179 -21.27 6.55 7.73
CA LEU A 179 -21.16 6.79 6.30
C LEU A 179 -22.44 6.40 5.58
N VAL A 180 -22.91 5.16 5.72
CA VAL A 180 -24.07 4.65 4.96
C VAL A 180 -25.34 5.43 5.29
N ILE A 181 -25.63 5.64 6.58
CA ILE A 181 -26.82 6.37 7.02
C ILE A 181 -26.69 7.84 6.62
N GLY A 182 -25.55 8.47 6.92
CA GLY A 182 -25.33 9.87 6.68
C GLY A 182 -25.40 10.24 5.19
N THR A 183 -24.72 9.50 4.32
CA THR A 183 -24.72 9.79 2.88
C THR A 183 -26.09 9.54 2.25
N THR A 184 -26.85 8.54 2.74
CA THR A 184 -28.23 8.29 2.31
C THR A 184 -29.13 9.47 2.69
N LEU A 185 -29.05 9.96 3.94
CA LEU A 185 -29.84 11.11 4.39
C LEU A 185 -29.50 12.39 3.63
N VAL A 186 -28.20 12.66 3.38
CA VAL A 186 -27.75 13.80 2.56
C VAL A 186 -28.20 13.66 1.10
N GLY A 187 -28.26 12.42 0.59
CA GLY A 187 -28.74 12.13 -0.76
C GLY A 187 -30.16 12.64 -1.02
N LEU A 188 -31.02 12.61 0.01
CA LEU A 188 -32.40 13.09 -0.04
C LEU A 188 -32.53 14.62 -0.12
N LEU A 189 -31.46 15.36 0.19
CA LEU A 189 -31.47 16.82 0.14
C LEU A 189 -31.34 17.35 -1.30
N PRO A 190 -31.96 18.49 -1.63
CA PRO A 190 -31.76 19.15 -2.91
C PRO A 190 -30.33 19.69 -3.03
N SER A 191 -29.83 19.77 -4.27
CA SER A 191 -28.50 20.31 -4.57
C SER A 191 -28.37 21.75 -4.04
N SER A 192 -27.48 21.94 -3.07
CA SER A 192 -27.24 23.20 -2.38
C SER A 192 -25.86 23.19 -1.73
N SER A 193 -25.33 24.37 -1.40
CA SER A 193 -24.06 24.48 -0.67
C SER A 193 -24.11 23.80 0.71
N VAL A 194 -25.29 23.75 1.34
CA VAL A 194 -25.50 23.05 2.62
C VAL A 194 -25.38 21.53 2.42
N LYS A 195 -25.95 20.98 1.33
CA LYS A 195 -25.79 19.57 0.97
C LYS A 195 -24.32 19.21 0.77
N GLU A 196 -23.56 20.03 0.04
CA GLU A 196 -22.12 19.81 -0.18
C GLU A 196 -21.34 19.82 1.14
N TRP A 197 -21.55 20.85 1.97
CA TRP A 197 -20.89 20.95 3.28
C TRP A 197 -21.22 19.75 4.19
N LEU A 198 -22.48 19.33 4.24
CA LEU A 198 -22.91 18.21 5.07
C LEU A 198 -22.35 16.89 4.53
N SER A 199 -22.29 16.72 3.20
CA SER A 199 -21.62 15.57 2.56
C SER A 199 -20.14 15.50 2.97
N ASP A 200 -19.43 16.62 2.89
CA ASP A 200 -18.02 16.68 3.28
C ASP A 200 -17.82 16.35 4.76
N LEU A 201 -18.68 16.90 5.63
CA LEU A 201 -18.65 16.62 7.06
C LEU A 201 -18.84 15.13 7.36
N ILE A 202 -19.80 14.48 6.70
CA ILE A 202 -20.11 13.05 6.92
C ILE A 202 -18.94 12.18 6.48
N HIS A 203 -18.40 12.41 5.29
CA HIS A 203 -17.25 11.67 4.77
C HIS A 203 -16.02 11.83 5.67
N ILE A 204 -15.62 13.07 5.96
CA ILE A 204 -14.45 13.36 6.80
C ILE A 204 -14.61 12.72 8.19
N THR A 205 -15.80 12.82 8.79
CA THR A 205 -16.08 12.21 10.10
C THR A 205 -15.94 10.69 10.04
N CYS A 206 -16.52 10.03 9.04
CA CYS A 206 -16.34 8.59 8.83
C CYS A 206 -14.86 8.23 8.73
N TYR A 207 -14.10 8.89 7.86
CA TYR A 207 -12.70 8.57 7.64
C TYR A 207 -11.85 8.82 8.90
N ARG A 208 -12.15 9.85 9.68
CA ARG A 208 -11.52 10.09 10.99
C ARG A 208 -11.81 8.97 11.98
N ILE A 209 -13.07 8.54 12.10
CA ILE A 209 -13.46 7.43 12.98
C ILE A 209 -12.75 6.14 12.53
N CYS A 210 -12.76 5.82 11.24
CA CYS A 210 -12.08 4.66 10.68
C CYS A 210 -10.56 4.71 10.89
N ALA A 211 -9.93 5.87 10.72
CA ALA A 211 -8.51 6.08 11.01
C ALA A 211 -8.20 5.84 12.50
N LYS A 212 -9.05 6.32 13.42
CA LYS A 212 -8.95 6.01 14.85
C LYS A 212 -9.16 4.52 15.14
N GLY A 213 -10.02 3.86 14.37
CA GLY A 213 -10.21 2.40 14.35
C GLY A 213 -8.98 1.61 13.86
N LEU A 214 -7.94 2.28 13.33
CA LEU A 214 -6.63 1.69 13.04
C LEU A 214 -5.54 2.18 14.01
N SER A 215 -5.94 2.94 15.03
CA SER A 215 -5.05 3.75 15.86
C SER A 215 -4.08 4.57 15.02
N ALA A 216 -4.58 5.11 13.91
CA ALA A 216 -3.74 5.78 12.94
C ALA A 216 -3.20 7.11 13.50
N LYS A 217 -1.91 7.34 13.27
CA LYS A 217 -1.27 8.64 13.52
C LYS A 217 -0.65 9.11 12.20
N ILE A 218 -1.26 10.15 11.64
CA ILE A 218 -0.94 10.64 10.30
C ILE A 218 -0.27 12.00 10.43
N HIS A 219 0.95 12.09 9.93
CA HIS A 219 1.72 13.32 9.87
C HIS A 219 1.57 13.94 8.49
N TYR A 220 0.74 14.98 8.41
CA TYR A 220 0.54 15.72 7.16
C TYR A 220 1.54 16.87 7.05
N HIS A 221 2.23 16.91 5.92
CA HIS A 221 3.22 17.93 5.60
C HIS A 221 2.76 18.72 4.38
N ASN A 222 3.07 20.02 4.34
CA ASN A 222 2.84 20.89 3.20
C ASN A 222 1.35 21.02 2.79
N LYS A 223 0.46 21.18 3.77
CA LYS A 223 -1.01 21.23 3.58
C LYS A 223 -1.49 22.31 2.60
N GLU A 224 -0.69 23.34 2.37
CA GLU A 224 -0.93 24.37 1.34
C GLU A 224 -1.06 23.78 -0.09
N ASN A 225 -0.42 22.63 -0.35
CA ASN A 225 -0.44 21.95 -1.65
C ASN A 225 -1.54 20.88 -1.76
N ARG A 226 -2.52 20.86 -0.85
CA ARG A 226 -3.60 19.87 -0.90
C ARG A 226 -4.32 19.89 -2.25
N PRO A 227 -4.78 18.71 -2.73
CA PRO A 227 -5.56 18.60 -3.95
C PRO A 227 -6.80 19.51 -3.93
N LYS A 228 -7.03 20.22 -5.04
CA LYS A 228 -8.15 21.15 -5.20
C LYS A 228 -9.14 20.64 -6.24
N LYS A 229 -10.40 21.10 -6.13
CA LYS A 229 -11.47 20.80 -7.10
C LYS A 229 -11.00 21.04 -8.53
N GLY A 230 -11.43 20.16 -9.45
CA GLY A 230 -11.01 20.21 -10.85
C GLY A 230 -9.55 19.80 -11.12
N GLY A 231 -8.95 19.01 -10.24
CA GLY A 231 -7.65 18.38 -10.42
C GLY A 231 -7.64 16.90 -10.00
N ILE A 232 -6.48 16.26 -10.11
CA ILE A 232 -6.30 14.83 -9.81
C ILE A 232 -5.21 14.67 -8.76
N CYS A 233 -5.57 14.11 -7.61
CA CYS A 233 -4.63 13.63 -6.60
C CYS A 233 -4.02 12.31 -7.05
N VAL A 234 -2.69 12.26 -7.12
CA VAL A 234 -1.92 11.06 -7.46
C VAL A 234 -1.05 10.69 -6.28
N ALA A 235 -1.16 9.45 -5.79
CA ALA A 235 -0.33 8.96 -4.69
C ALA A 235 0.28 7.60 -5.00
N ASN A 236 1.42 7.29 -4.35
CA ASN A 236 1.90 5.91 -4.27
C ASN A 236 0.91 5.05 -3.45
N HIS A 237 0.86 3.75 -3.75
CA HIS A 237 -0.18 2.86 -3.25
C HIS A 237 0.38 1.65 -2.54
N THR A 238 0.30 1.67 -1.21
CA THR A 238 0.70 0.55 -0.37
C THR A 238 -0.49 -0.32 0.04
N SER A 239 -1.68 0.27 0.10
CA SER A 239 -2.79 -0.36 0.78
C SER A 239 -4.18 0.21 0.44
N PRO A 240 -5.26 -0.58 0.50
CA PRO A 240 -6.62 -0.03 0.44
C PRO A 240 -6.92 1.03 1.51
N ILE A 241 -6.24 0.96 2.67
CA ILE A 241 -6.41 1.97 3.73
C ILE A 241 -5.83 3.33 3.35
N ASP A 242 -5.01 3.44 2.30
CA ASP A 242 -4.47 4.72 1.80
C ASP A 242 -5.60 5.73 1.52
N VAL A 243 -6.77 5.23 1.09
CA VAL A 243 -7.98 6.04 0.91
C VAL A 243 -8.42 6.67 2.23
N VAL A 244 -8.48 5.87 3.31
CA VAL A 244 -8.84 6.37 4.65
C VAL A 244 -7.80 7.35 5.16
N ILE A 245 -6.51 7.09 4.92
CA ILE A 245 -5.40 7.96 5.34
C ILE A 245 -5.47 9.33 4.65
N LEU A 246 -5.70 9.37 3.34
CA LEU A 246 -5.82 10.63 2.60
C LEU A 246 -7.14 11.33 2.90
N ALA A 247 -8.25 10.60 2.94
CA ALA A 247 -9.58 11.16 3.12
C ALA A 247 -9.86 11.64 4.55
N ASN A 248 -8.96 11.35 5.49
CA ASN A 248 -8.98 11.91 6.84
C ASN A 248 -8.65 13.42 6.89
N ASP A 249 -8.02 13.98 5.83
CA ASP A 249 -7.58 15.39 5.76
C ASP A 249 -8.16 16.18 4.57
N GLY A 250 -9.05 15.56 3.78
CA GLY A 250 -9.80 16.18 2.68
C GLY A 250 -10.76 15.20 2.01
N CYS A 251 -11.73 15.69 1.23
CA CYS A 251 -12.66 14.84 0.49
C CYS A 251 -12.18 14.58 -0.95
N TYR A 252 -12.41 13.36 -1.44
CA TYR A 252 -11.99 12.94 -2.78
C TYR A 252 -13.11 12.20 -3.51
N ALA A 253 -13.21 12.46 -4.81
CA ALA A 253 -13.93 11.57 -5.71
C ALA A 253 -13.05 10.34 -5.98
N MET A 254 -13.62 9.17 -5.80
CA MET A 254 -12.91 7.89 -5.92
C MET A 254 -13.12 7.33 -7.32
N VAL A 255 -12.10 6.67 -7.86
CA VAL A 255 -12.19 5.92 -9.10
C VAL A 255 -12.04 4.44 -8.80
N GLY A 256 -12.94 3.61 -9.33
CA GLY A 256 -12.79 2.17 -9.18
C GLY A 256 -13.81 1.37 -9.95
N GLN A 257 -13.74 0.06 -9.79
CA GLN A 257 -14.71 -0.85 -10.35
C GLN A 257 -15.96 -0.93 -9.46
N VAL A 258 -17.12 -1.17 -10.06
CA VAL A 258 -18.33 -1.55 -9.32
C VAL A 258 -18.13 -2.93 -8.68
N HIS A 259 -18.50 -3.05 -7.40
CA HIS A 259 -18.49 -4.30 -6.62
C HIS A 259 -19.89 -4.65 -6.13
N GLY A 260 -20.15 -5.94 -5.94
CA GLY A 260 -21.37 -6.42 -5.29
C GLY A 260 -21.23 -6.56 -3.75
N GLY A 261 -22.26 -7.11 -3.11
CA GLY A 261 -22.27 -7.40 -1.67
C GLY A 261 -22.17 -6.14 -0.80
N ILE A 262 -21.54 -6.26 0.37
CA ILE A 262 -21.38 -5.15 1.33
C ILE A 262 -20.65 -3.96 0.70
N MET A 263 -19.63 -4.23 -0.13
CA MET A 263 -18.89 -3.16 -0.82
C MET A 263 -19.79 -2.40 -1.79
N GLY A 264 -20.69 -3.09 -2.49
CA GLY A 264 -21.70 -2.47 -3.36
C GLY A 264 -22.67 -1.57 -2.60
N VAL A 265 -23.09 -1.98 -1.39
CA VAL A 265 -23.93 -1.14 -0.52
C VAL A 265 -23.20 0.15 -0.13
N VAL A 266 -21.94 0.05 0.29
CA VAL A 266 -21.12 1.21 0.64
C VAL A 266 -20.90 2.12 -0.57
N GLN A 267 -20.53 1.56 -1.74
CA GLN A 267 -20.36 2.31 -2.98
C GLN A 267 -21.65 3.04 -3.39
N GLY A 268 -22.79 2.34 -3.33
CA GLY A 268 -24.10 2.90 -3.63
C GLY A 268 -24.49 4.04 -2.70
N ALA A 269 -24.22 3.91 -1.40
CA ALA A 269 -24.47 4.96 -0.42
C ALA A 269 -23.58 6.19 -0.65
N MET A 270 -22.29 5.99 -0.95
CA MET A 270 -21.34 7.09 -1.19
C MET A 270 -21.76 7.95 -2.41
N VAL A 271 -22.17 7.31 -3.50
CA VAL A 271 -22.57 7.98 -4.76
C VAL A 271 -23.74 8.95 -4.57
N GLN A 272 -24.64 8.69 -3.61
CA GLN A 272 -25.79 9.57 -3.35
C GLN A 272 -25.40 10.95 -2.85
N SER A 273 -24.20 11.07 -2.24
CA SER A 273 -23.75 12.29 -1.58
C SER A 273 -22.52 12.93 -2.24
N CYS A 274 -21.74 12.15 -2.99
CA CYS A 274 -20.58 12.61 -3.75
C CYS A 274 -20.49 11.84 -5.08
N PRO A 275 -20.25 12.50 -6.22
CA PRO A 275 -20.16 11.85 -7.53
C PRO A 275 -18.83 11.09 -7.68
N HIS A 276 -18.72 9.91 -7.07
CA HIS A 276 -17.61 8.98 -7.31
C HIS A 276 -17.71 8.37 -8.72
N VAL A 277 -16.56 8.07 -9.33
CA VAL A 277 -16.49 7.54 -10.69
C VAL A 277 -16.30 6.03 -10.63
N TRP A 278 -17.39 5.29 -10.79
CA TRP A 278 -17.36 3.82 -10.83
C TRP A 278 -17.52 3.33 -12.27
N PHE A 279 -16.73 2.32 -12.62
CA PHE A 279 -16.75 1.69 -13.94
C PHE A 279 -17.18 0.22 -13.83
N GLU A 280 -17.91 -0.26 -14.82
CA GLU A 280 -18.13 -1.68 -15.01
C GLU A 280 -16.86 -2.37 -15.53
N ARG A 281 -16.74 -3.69 -15.31
CA ARG A 281 -15.56 -4.47 -15.76
C ARG A 281 -15.36 -4.39 -17.28
N SER A 282 -16.44 -4.30 -18.05
CA SER A 282 -16.44 -4.11 -19.50
C SER A 282 -15.90 -2.73 -19.88
N GLU A 283 -16.41 -1.67 -19.23
CA GLU A 283 -16.04 -0.28 -19.49
C GLU A 283 -14.57 0.03 -19.17
N ILE A 284 -13.98 -0.61 -18.15
CA ILE A 284 -12.55 -0.41 -17.80
C ILE A 284 -11.61 -0.75 -18.97
N LYS A 285 -12.05 -1.64 -19.88
CA LYS A 285 -11.27 -2.00 -21.07
C LYS A 285 -11.30 -0.90 -22.13
N ASP A 286 -12.33 -0.05 -22.14
CA ASP A 286 -12.42 1.09 -23.05
C ASP A 286 -11.71 2.32 -22.46
N ARG A 287 -10.45 2.48 -22.87
CA ARG A 287 -9.61 3.62 -22.46
C ARG A 287 -10.20 4.97 -22.82
N HIS A 288 -10.93 5.08 -23.93
CA HIS A 288 -11.52 6.34 -24.37
C HIS A 288 -12.70 6.72 -23.48
N ALA A 289 -13.58 5.76 -23.16
CA ALA A 289 -14.69 5.98 -22.24
C ALA A 289 -14.18 6.41 -20.85
N VAL A 290 -13.16 5.73 -20.33
CA VAL A 290 -12.53 6.08 -19.04
C VAL A 290 -11.94 7.50 -19.09
N ALA A 291 -11.13 7.82 -20.10
CA ALA A 291 -10.49 9.12 -20.21
C ALA A 291 -11.50 10.26 -20.36
N LYS A 292 -12.57 10.05 -21.14
CA LYS A 292 -13.67 11.01 -21.31
C LYS A 292 -14.36 11.29 -19.98
N ARG A 293 -14.76 10.25 -19.24
CA ARG A 293 -15.48 10.41 -17.97
C ARG A 293 -14.63 11.12 -16.90
N LEU A 294 -13.32 10.84 -16.86
CA LEU A 294 -12.40 11.54 -15.97
C LEU A 294 -12.21 13.00 -16.40
N ARG A 295 -12.14 13.29 -17.71
CA ARG A 295 -12.06 14.65 -18.24
C ARG A 295 -13.31 15.47 -17.91
N ASP A 296 -14.49 14.88 -18.11
CA ASP A 296 -15.77 15.53 -17.79
C ASP A 296 -15.89 15.84 -16.29
N HIS A 297 -15.40 14.93 -15.43
CA HIS A 297 -15.36 15.16 -13.98
C HIS A 297 -14.40 16.29 -13.60
N VAL A 298 -13.19 16.34 -14.17
CA VAL A 298 -12.19 17.39 -13.90
C VAL A 298 -12.64 18.77 -14.40
N ASN A 299 -13.38 18.81 -15.51
CA ASN A 299 -13.88 20.05 -16.08
C ASN A 299 -14.98 20.69 -15.22
N ASP A 300 -15.74 19.87 -14.50
CA ASP A 300 -16.71 20.33 -13.53
C ASP A 300 -16.02 20.75 -12.21
N LYS A 301 -15.79 22.06 -12.06
CA LYS A 301 -15.09 22.63 -10.90
C LYS A 301 -15.89 22.58 -9.60
N THR A 302 -17.14 22.14 -9.63
CA THR A 302 -17.95 21.91 -8.41
C THR A 302 -17.59 20.58 -7.75
N LYS A 303 -17.05 19.62 -8.52
CA LYS A 303 -16.74 18.27 -8.05
C LYS A 303 -15.41 18.20 -7.28
N LEU A 304 -15.37 17.27 -6.35
CA LEU A 304 -14.18 16.96 -5.57
C LEU A 304 -13.00 16.50 -6.46
N PRO A 305 -11.74 16.76 -6.05
CA PRO A 305 -10.58 16.22 -6.75
C PRO A 305 -10.65 14.70 -6.84
N ILE A 306 -10.20 14.16 -7.97
CA ILE A 306 -10.17 12.72 -8.18
C ILE A 306 -8.96 12.13 -7.46
N LEU A 307 -9.12 11.07 -6.67
CA LEU A 307 -8.01 10.29 -6.12
C LEU A 307 -7.69 9.08 -7.00
N ILE A 308 -6.44 9.01 -7.48
CA ILE A 308 -5.94 7.92 -8.31
C ILE A 308 -4.61 7.40 -7.75
N PHE A 309 -4.49 6.07 -7.74
CA PHE A 309 -3.27 5.33 -7.44
C PHE A 309 -2.73 4.72 -8.75
N PRO A 310 -1.92 5.45 -9.52
CA PRO A 310 -1.58 5.08 -10.90
C PRO A 310 -0.65 3.88 -11.01
N GLU A 311 -0.13 3.33 -9.90
CA GLU A 311 0.57 2.03 -9.90
C GLU A 311 -0.36 0.88 -10.33
N GLY A 312 -1.68 1.03 -10.11
CA GLY A 312 -2.69 0.03 -10.48
C GLY A 312 -2.68 -1.23 -9.60
N THR A 313 -1.84 -1.27 -8.56
CA THR A 313 -1.75 -2.35 -7.58
C THR A 313 -1.14 -1.81 -6.29
N CYS A 314 -1.33 -2.52 -5.18
CA CYS A 314 -0.62 -2.24 -3.94
C CYS A 314 0.81 -2.81 -4.02
N ILE A 315 1.79 -1.99 -3.62
CA ILE A 315 3.22 -2.29 -3.53
C ILE A 315 3.68 -2.13 -2.08
N ASN A 316 4.69 -2.86 -1.66
CA ASN A 316 5.22 -2.67 -0.32
C ASN A 316 5.81 -1.25 -0.15
N ASN A 317 5.99 -0.86 1.11
CA ASN A 317 6.34 0.51 1.50
C ASN A 317 7.80 0.92 1.19
N THR A 318 8.47 0.26 0.23
CA THR A 318 9.89 0.47 -0.08
C THR A 318 10.15 1.11 -1.45
N SER A 319 9.20 1.03 -2.37
CA SER A 319 9.35 1.45 -3.76
C SER A 319 8.07 2.04 -4.33
N VAL A 320 8.19 2.72 -5.47
CA VAL A 320 7.06 3.11 -6.32
C VAL A 320 7.24 2.44 -7.68
N MET A 321 6.20 1.75 -8.15
CA MET A 321 6.21 1.12 -9.48
C MET A 321 5.88 2.12 -10.60
N MET A 322 6.03 1.68 -11.85
CA MET A 322 5.64 2.47 -13.01
C MET A 322 4.19 2.96 -12.91
N PHE A 323 4.01 4.27 -13.10
CA PHE A 323 2.69 4.87 -13.17
C PHE A 323 2.06 4.66 -14.54
N LYS A 324 0.80 4.20 -14.55
CA LYS A 324 0.01 4.10 -15.77
C LYS A 324 -0.29 5.49 -16.30
N LYS A 325 -0.05 5.72 -17.60
CA LYS A 325 -0.17 7.04 -18.25
C LYS A 325 -1.61 7.60 -18.35
N GLY A 326 -2.65 6.78 -18.16
CA GLY A 326 -4.03 7.18 -18.48
C GLY A 326 -4.52 8.43 -17.76
N SER A 327 -4.20 8.60 -16.47
CA SER A 327 -4.57 9.82 -15.73
C SER A 327 -3.79 11.07 -16.17
N PHE A 328 -2.64 10.89 -16.81
CA PHE A 328 -1.76 11.96 -17.27
C PHE A 328 -2.09 12.43 -18.70
N GLU A 329 -2.98 11.73 -19.40
CA GLU A 329 -3.51 12.11 -20.73
C GLU A 329 -4.72 13.06 -20.64
N ILE A 330 -5.29 13.25 -19.45
CA ILE A 330 -6.52 14.04 -19.25
C ILE A 330 -6.28 15.54 -19.45
N GLY A 331 -5.06 16.03 -19.17
CA GLY A 331 -4.74 17.47 -19.21
C GLY A 331 -5.15 18.23 -17.93
N ALA A 332 -5.42 17.51 -16.84
CA ALA A 332 -5.72 18.09 -15.53
C ALA A 332 -4.42 18.46 -14.77
N THR A 333 -4.53 19.40 -13.83
CA THR A 333 -3.48 19.60 -12.82
C THR A 333 -3.38 18.37 -11.92
N ILE A 334 -2.16 17.82 -11.83
CA ILE A 334 -1.84 16.69 -10.96
C ILE A 334 -1.34 17.23 -9.62
N TYR A 335 -1.88 16.71 -8.53
CA TYR A 335 -1.44 16.97 -7.16
C TYR A 335 -0.73 15.71 -6.64
N PRO A 336 0.61 15.66 -6.68
CA PRO A 336 1.35 14.50 -6.22
C PRO A 336 1.34 14.41 -4.71
N VAL A 337 1.19 13.20 -4.17
CA VAL A 337 1.19 12.93 -2.74
C VAL A 337 2.08 11.73 -2.47
N ALA A 338 3.05 11.90 -1.56
CA ALA A 338 3.85 10.79 -1.08
C ALA A 338 3.31 10.29 0.26
N ILE A 339 3.10 8.98 0.37
CA ILE A 339 2.72 8.29 1.61
C ILE A 339 3.86 7.36 2.00
N LYS A 340 4.35 7.49 3.24
CA LYS A 340 5.33 6.56 3.81
C LYS A 340 4.84 6.06 5.16
N TYR A 341 4.61 4.76 5.26
CA TYR A 341 4.28 4.09 6.52
C TYR A 341 5.55 3.87 7.35
N ASP A 342 5.39 3.87 8.67
CA ASP A 342 6.42 3.41 9.58
C ASP A 342 6.16 1.92 9.91
N PRO A 343 6.93 1.00 9.32
CA PRO A 343 6.71 -0.44 9.47
C PRO A 343 6.97 -0.93 10.91
N GLN A 344 7.57 -0.10 11.79
CA GLN A 344 7.75 -0.42 13.21
C GLN A 344 6.43 -0.70 13.93
N PHE A 345 5.32 -0.07 13.53
CA PHE A 345 4.03 -0.19 14.22
C PHE A 345 3.12 -1.28 13.62
N GLY A 346 3.34 -1.58 12.35
CA GLY A 346 2.57 -2.55 11.60
C GLY A 346 2.92 -2.49 10.12
N ASP A 347 2.82 -3.63 9.45
CA ASP A 347 2.95 -3.71 8.00
C ASP A 347 1.61 -3.35 7.35
N ALA A 348 1.54 -2.20 6.68
CA ALA A 348 0.35 -1.70 5.98
C ALA A 348 0.14 -2.36 4.61
N PHE A 349 1.14 -3.06 4.08
CA PHE A 349 1.10 -3.60 2.73
C PHE A 349 -0.01 -4.65 2.58
N TRP A 350 -0.85 -4.46 1.56
CA TRP A 350 -1.86 -5.44 1.19
C TRP A 350 -1.39 -6.35 0.06
N ASN A 351 -1.01 -7.58 0.44
CA ASN A 351 -0.83 -8.63 -0.56
C ASN A 351 -2.17 -9.31 -0.91
N SER A 352 -2.83 -8.79 -1.94
CA SER A 352 -4.08 -9.31 -2.48
C SER A 352 -4.04 -10.77 -2.95
N ALA A 353 -2.85 -11.35 -3.21
CA ALA A 353 -2.72 -12.75 -3.59
C ALA A 353 -2.76 -13.69 -2.37
N LYS A 354 -2.47 -13.16 -1.16
CA LYS A 354 -2.41 -13.93 0.09
C LYS A 354 -3.61 -13.66 1.00
N TYR A 355 -4.15 -12.44 0.98
CA TYR A 355 -5.19 -12.01 1.91
C TYR A 355 -6.36 -11.38 1.17
N ASN A 356 -7.58 -11.85 1.46
CA ASN A 356 -8.79 -11.11 1.12
C ASN A 356 -8.92 -9.85 1.99
N MET A 357 -9.85 -8.95 1.65
CA MET A 357 -10.01 -7.66 2.34
C MET A 357 -10.29 -7.82 3.83
N VAL A 358 -11.17 -8.75 4.23
CA VAL A 358 -11.53 -8.95 5.64
C VAL A 358 -10.34 -9.44 6.46
N SER A 359 -9.63 -10.46 5.96
CA SER A 359 -8.40 -10.97 6.58
C SER A 359 -7.33 -9.87 6.68
N TYR A 360 -7.19 -9.06 5.64
CA TYR A 360 -6.28 -7.92 5.64
C TYR A 360 -6.67 -6.85 6.68
N LEU A 361 -7.94 -6.46 6.76
CA LEU A 361 -8.43 -5.49 7.74
C LEU A 361 -8.28 -6.02 9.18
N LEU A 362 -8.58 -7.30 9.43
CA LEU A 362 -8.29 -7.94 10.73
C LEU A 362 -6.80 -7.92 11.05
N ARG A 363 -5.92 -8.11 10.05
CA ARG A 363 -4.48 -7.94 10.26
C ARG A 363 -4.17 -6.51 10.67
N MET A 364 -4.71 -5.49 10.01
CA MET A 364 -4.47 -4.09 10.40
C MET A 364 -5.01 -3.76 11.79
N MET A 365 -6.23 -4.21 12.09
CA MET A 365 -6.86 -4.02 13.41
C MET A 365 -6.17 -4.80 14.53
N THR A 366 -5.31 -5.77 14.21
CA THR A 366 -4.45 -6.47 15.17
C THR A 366 -2.99 -6.03 15.09
N SER A 367 -2.64 -5.02 14.29
CA SER A 367 -1.33 -4.32 14.36
C SER A 367 -1.25 -3.46 15.63
N TRP A 368 -0.08 -2.93 15.97
CA TRP A 368 -0.01 -1.98 17.08
C TRP A 368 -0.65 -0.64 16.73
N ALA A 369 -0.28 -0.07 15.61
CA ALA A 369 -0.86 1.16 15.08
C ALA A 369 -0.51 1.30 13.60
N ILE A 370 -1.15 2.27 12.93
CA ILE A 370 -0.77 2.70 11.58
C ILE A 370 -0.19 4.10 11.69
N VAL A 371 1.14 4.20 11.66
CA VAL A 371 1.83 5.49 11.68
C VAL A 371 2.36 5.77 10.29
N CYS A 372 2.07 6.96 9.75
CA CYS A 372 2.55 7.33 8.43
C CYS A 372 2.76 8.83 8.30
N ASN A 373 3.56 9.19 7.30
CA ASN A 373 3.73 10.55 6.83
C ASN A 373 3.05 10.68 5.47
N VAL A 374 2.38 11.80 5.27
CA VAL A 374 1.73 12.21 4.03
C VAL A 374 2.28 13.56 3.65
N TRP A 375 2.99 13.64 2.52
CA TRP A 375 3.49 14.90 1.98
C TRP A 375 2.66 15.29 0.78
N TYR A 376 2.06 16.48 0.84
CA TYR A 376 1.43 17.10 -0.33
C TYR A 376 2.50 17.87 -1.11
N LEU A 377 2.85 17.40 -2.30
CA LEU A 377 3.86 18.05 -3.15
C LEU A 377 3.22 19.17 -3.97
N PRO A 378 4.02 20.16 -4.43
CA PRO A 378 3.53 21.21 -5.32
C PRO A 378 2.78 20.65 -6.53
N PRO A 379 1.67 21.30 -6.96
CA PRO A 379 0.92 20.85 -8.13
C PRO A 379 1.77 20.87 -9.38
N MET A 380 1.58 19.88 -10.24
CA MET A 380 2.33 19.68 -11.48
C MET A 380 1.37 19.68 -12.66
N ASN A 381 1.71 20.46 -13.68
CA ASN A 381 1.10 20.40 -15.00
C ASN A 381 2.08 19.77 -15.99
N ARG A 382 1.54 19.23 -17.08
CA ARG A 382 2.33 18.75 -18.22
C ARG A 382 3.06 19.93 -18.86
N LEU A 383 4.35 19.77 -19.13
CA LEU A 383 5.16 20.80 -19.79
C LEU A 383 4.93 20.80 -21.30
N ASP A 384 5.29 21.89 -21.96
CA ASP A 384 5.24 21.99 -23.42
C ASP A 384 6.14 20.92 -24.06
N GLY A 385 5.58 20.15 -24.99
CA GLY A 385 6.28 19.05 -25.67
C GLY A 385 6.53 17.78 -24.82
N GLU A 386 6.27 17.79 -23.52
CA GLU A 386 6.36 16.60 -22.67
C GLU A 386 5.25 15.62 -23.07
N ASP A 387 5.51 14.32 -23.17
CA ASP A 387 4.44 13.32 -23.39
C ASP A 387 3.83 12.82 -22.06
N ALA A 388 2.71 12.11 -22.13
CA ALA A 388 2.01 11.65 -20.92
C ALA A 388 2.84 10.64 -20.09
N VAL A 389 3.74 9.89 -20.72
CA VAL A 389 4.59 8.91 -20.04
C VAL A 389 5.71 9.61 -19.28
N SER A 390 6.36 10.57 -19.92
CA SER A 390 7.39 11.43 -19.33
C SER A 390 6.83 12.23 -18.18
N PHE A 391 5.61 12.78 -18.33
CA PHE A 391 4.92 13.47 -17.25
C PHE A 391 4.63 12.53 -16.06
N ALA A 392 4.10 11.33 -16.34
CA ALA A 392 3.85 10.33 -15.30
C ALA A 392 5.14 9.95 -14.56
N ASN A 393 6.25 9.76 -15.28
CA ASN A 393 7.56 9.47 -14.71
C ASN A 393 8.07 10.63 -13.85
N ARG A 394 7.96 11.88 -14.31
CA ARG A 394 8.38 13.05 -13.52
C ARG A 394 7.60 13.17 -12.21
N VAL A 395 6.29 12.93 -12.24
CA VAL A 395 5.43 12.90 -11.04
C VAL A 395 5.81 11.75 -10.12
N LYS A 396 6.00 10.55 -10.67
CA LYS A 396 6.45 9.36 -9.93
C LYS A 396 7.78 9.61 -9.22
N SER A 397 8.78 10.13 -9.93
CA SER A 397 10.11 10.43 -9.36
C SER A 397 10.05 11.48 -8.27
N ALA A 398 9.15 12.47 -8.37
CA ALA A 398 8.92 13.45 -7.31
C ALA A 398 8.37 12.78 -6.04
N ILE A 399 7.35 11.92 -6.18
CA ILE A 399 6.76 11.15 -5.08
C ILE A 399 7.80 10.21 -4.45
N ALA A 400 8.54 9.46 -5.27
CA ALA A 400 9.55 8.52 -4.81
C ALA A 400 10.67 9.22 -4.02
N ARG A 401 11.17 10.34 -4.55
CA ARG A 401 12.18 11.17 -3.87
C ARG A 401 11.68 11.69 -2.53
N GLN A 402 10.47 12.24 -2.46
CA GLN A 402 9.92 12.79 -1.23
C GLN A 402 9.65 11.70 -0.18
N GLY A 403 9.16 10.54 -0.59
CA GLY A 403 8.86 9.42 0.30
C GLY A 403 10.08 8.57 0.70
N GLY A 404 11.26 8.81 0.12
CA GLY A 404 12.41 7.93 0.30
C GLY A 404 12.12 6.51 -0.19
N LEU A 405 11.54 6.41 -1.39
CA LEU A 405 11.16 5.16 -2.05
C LEU A 405 12.03 4.93 -3.28
N VAL A 406 12.33 3.67 -3.59
CA VAL A 406 13.03 3.31 -4.83
C VAL A 406 12.11 3.55 -6.02
N ASP A 407 12.58 4.32 -7.00
CA ASP A 407 11.86 4.63 -8.22
C ASP A 407 12.08 3.51 -9.27
N LEU A 408 11.07 2.66 -9.49
CA LEU A 408 11.17 1.51 -10.39
C LEU A 408 10.46 1.78 -11.72
N SER A 409 11.07 1.35 -12.82
CA SER A 409 10.49 1.39 -14.18
C SER A 409 9.56 0.21 -14.48
N TRP A 410 9.44 -0.74 -13.54
CA TRP A 410 8.68 -1.96 -13.70
C TRP A 410 7.18 -1.77 -13.56
N ASP A 411 6.42 -2.51 -14.37
CA ASP A 411 4.96 -2.55 -14.30
C ASP A 411 4.49 -3.43 -13.14
N GLY A 412 3.61 -2.89 -12.28
CA GLY A 412 3.04 -3.65 -11.16
C GLY A 412 2.25 -4.91 -11.57
N GLY A 413 1.80 -4.99 -12.82
CA GLY A 413 1.11 -6.16 -13.40
C GLY A 413 1.99 -7.40 -13.49
N LEU A 414 3.32 -7.24 -13.51
CA LEU A 414 4.29 -8.36 -13.53
C LEU A 414 4.15 -9.30 -12.34
N LYS A 415 3.51 -8.87 -11.24
CA LYS A 415 3.14 -9.72 -10.10
C LYS A 415 2.31 -10.95 -10.51
N ARG A 416 1.45 -10.82 -11.54
CA ARG A 416 0.42 -11.82 -11.88
C ARG A 416 0.56 -12.37 -13.28
N GLU A 417 1.23 -11.64 -14.17
CA GLU A 417 1.39 -12.04 -15.56
C GLU A 417 2.55 -13.02 -15.70
N LYS A 418 2.34 -14.08 -16.49
CA LYS A 418 3.45 -14.92 -16.94
C LYS A 418 4.25 -14.13 -17.97
N VAL A 419 5.56 -14.36 -18.01
CA VAL A 419 6.42 -13.86 -19.09
C VAL A 419 5.80 -14.21 -20.44
N LYS A 420 5.68 -13.21 -21.32
CA LYS A 420 5.11 -13.38 -22.67
C LYS A 420 5.85 -14.48 -23.41
N GLN A 421 5.10 -15.29 -24.13
CA GLN A 421 5.65 -16.42 -24.87
C GLN A 421 6.72 -15.97 -25.90
N SER A 422 6.49 -14.85 -26.57
CA SER A 422 7.44 -14.25 -27.52
C SER A 422 8.81 -13.92 -26.90
N LEU A 423 8.85 -13.44 -25.65
CA LEU A 423 10.10 -13.13 -24.95
C LEU A 423 10.87 -14.41 -24.56
N LYS A 424 10.13 -15.48 -24.25
CA LYS A 424 10.74 -16.79 -24.01
C LYS A 424 11.32 -17.35 -25.29
N GLU A 425 10.57 -17.26 -26.39
CA GLU A 425 11.00 -17.70 -27.71
C GLU A 425 12.21 -16.92 -28.20
N GLU A 426 12.30 -15.61 -27.93
CA GLU A 426 13.47 -14.79 -28.24
C GLU A 426 14.73 -15.28 -27.50
N GLN A 427 14.63 -15.56 -26.19
CA GLN A 427 15.72 -16.14 -25.41
C GLN A 427 16.12 -17.54 -25.91
N GLN A 428 15.13 -18.37 -26.25
CA GLN A 428 15.35 -19.70 -26.82
C GLN A 428 16.02 -19.61 -28.19
N LYS A 429 15.63 -18.64 -29.03
CA LYS A 429 16.21 -18.41 -30.35
C LYS A 429 17.66 -17.95 -30.25
N MET A 430 17.98 -17.05 -29.32
CA MET A 430 19.37 -16.62 -29.07
C MET A 430 20.28 -17.78 -28.69
N TYR A 431 19.80 -18.70 -27.85
CA TYR A 431 20.57 -19.90 -27.52
C TYR A 431 20.61 -20.89 -28.68
N SER A 432 19.49 -21.09 -29.37
CA SER A 432 19.39 -22.01 -30.50
C SER A 432 20.31 -21.62 -31.65
N SER A 433 20.50 -20.33 -31.94
CA SER A 433 21.43 -19.90 -33.00
C SER A 433 22.90 -20.18 -32.66
N MET A 434 23.23 -20.30 -31.37
CA MET A 434 24.57 -20.72 -30.92
C MET A 434 24.82 -22.21 -31.02
N VAL A 435 23.73 -23.00 -31.06
CA VAL A 435 23.76 -24.46 -31.21
C VAL A 435 23.59 -24.78 -32.70
N VAL A 436 22.44 -24.50 -33.30
CA VAL A 436 22.15 -24.97 -34.66
C VAL A 436 22.80 -24.11 -35.76
N GLY A 437 23.28 -22.89 -35.44
CA GLY A 437 23.75 -21.90 -36.43
C GLY A 437 22.66 -20.87 -36.79
N GLU A 438 23.03 -19.83 -37.54
CA GLU A 438 22.09 -18.87 -38.12
C GLU A 438 21.67 -19.39 -39.50
N ASP A 439 20.51 -20.05 -39.59
CA ASP A 439 19.82 -20.29 -40.87
C ASP A 439 19.00 -19.07 -41.31
#